data_AF-A0A8X7S1V5-F1
#
_entry.id   AF-A0A8X7S1V5-F1
#
_cell.length_a   1.000
_cell.length_b   1.000
_cell.length_c   1.000
_cell.angle_alpha   90.00
_cell.angle_beta   90.00
_cell.angle_gamma   90.00
#
_symmetry.space_group_name_H-M   'P 1'
#
loop_
_entity.id
_entity.type
_entity.pdbx_description
1 polymer ?
#
loop_
_entity_poly.entity_id
_entity_poly.type
_entity_poly.pdbx_seq_one_letter_code
_entity_poly.pdbx_strand_id
1 'polypeptide(L)'
;MIGEVRVKDGFDTQPGKRFFSCVNYEADGLHYRQPWVCGVRGGDRNPTWRVEEADEVMKSVPMLNKQIESVEAQVKRLSLLLDKLSGVYNLTVRWLLERVRSTEIEQ
;
A
#
# COMPACT_ATOMS: atom_id res chain seq x y z
N MET A 1 8.81 -16.17 30.49
CA MET A 1 8.34 -17.52 30.81
C MET A 1 7.18 -17.82 29.88
N ILE A 2 7.46 -18.52 28.78
CA ILE A 2 6.46 -18.88 27.77
C ILE A 2 6.25 -20.38 27.94
N GLY A 3 5.01 -20.80 28.19
CA GLY A 3 4.66 -22.19 28.43
C GLY A 3 4.99 -23.05 27.23
N GLU A 4 5.84 -24.05 27.44
CA GLU A 4 6.19 -25.07 26.45
C GLU A 4 4.94 -25.92 26.16
N VAL A 5 4.23 -25.60 25.07
CA VAL A 5 3.17 -26.45 24.54
C VAL A 5 3.84 -27.69 23.97
N ARG A 6 3.87 -28.76 24.76
CA ARG A 6 4.27 -30.09 24.31
C ARG A 6 3.24 -30.59 23.30
N VAL A 7 3.48 -30.31 22.03
CA VAL A 7 2.85 -31.01 20.92
C VAL A 7 3.29 -32.47 21.04
N LYS A 8 2.32 -33.36 21.22
CA LYS A 8 2.55 -34.79 21.36
C LYS A 8 3.11 -35.28 20.02
N ASP A 9 4.42 -35.51 19.96
CA ASP A 9 5.12 -35.92 18.74
C ASP A 9 4.59 -37.28 18.27
N GLY A 10 3.71 -37.25 17.26
CA GLY A 10 3.21 -38.45 16.55
C GLY A 10 4.21 -38.99 15.52
N PHE A 11 5.50 -38.65 15.66
CA PHE A 11 6.56 -38.98 14.71
C PHE A 11 7.73 -39.65 15.43
N ASP A 12 8.10 -40.84 14.98
CA ASP A 12 9.29 -41.56 15.47
C ASP A 12 10.54 -40.87 14.89
N THR A 13 11.13 -39.97 15.67
CA THR A 13 12.37 -39.25 15.33
C THR A 13 13.59 -39.95 15.94
N GLN A 14 13.66 -41.28 15.82
CA GLN A 14 14.84 -42.02 16.24
C GLN A 14 16.08 -41.60 15.45
N PRO A 15 17.22 -41.34 16.14
CA PRO A 15 18.47 -40.98 15.47
C PRO A 15 18.94 -42.13 14.56
N GLY A 16 19.07 -41.88 13.26
CA GLY A 16 19.60 -42.84 12.28
C GLY A 16 18.64 -43.22 11.15
N LYS A 17 17.35 -42.89 11.24
CA LYS A 17 16.41 -43.06 10.12
C LYS A 17 16.40 -41.81 9.23
N ARG A 18 16.47 -42.01 7.90
CA ARG A 18 16.43 -40.92 6.89
C ARG A 18 15.00 -40.58 6.42
N PHE A 19 13.97 -41.21 6.99
CA PHE A 19 12.59 -41.05 6.57
C PHE A 19 11.68 -40.91 7.80
N PHE A 20 10.73 -39.98 7.73
CA PHE A 20 9.69 -39.81 8.76
C PHE A 20 8.69 -40.94 8.66
N SER A 21 8.61 -41.78 9.70
CA SER A 21 7.57 -42.81 9.82
C SER A 21 6.48 -42.24 10.73
N CYS A 22 5.24 -42.14 10.26
CA CYS A 22 4.11 -41.74 11.10
C CYS A 22 3.84 -42.84 12.16
N VAL A 23 3.63 -42.47 13.41
CA VAL A 23 3.40 -43.43 14.52
C VAL A 23 2.02 -44.12 14.41
N ASN A 24 1.06 -43.49 13.74
CA ASN A 24 -0.28 -44.06 13.48
C ASN A 24 -0.37 -44.57 12.05
N TYR A 25 0.14 -45.78 11.83
CA TYR A 25 0.10 -46.47 10.54
C TYR A 25 -1.33 -46.95 10.21
N GLU A 26 -1.94 -46.36 9.19
CA GLU A 26 -3.11 -46.89 8.47
C GLU A 26 -2.64 -47.18 7.04
N ALA A 27 -2.94 -48.35 6.49
CA ALA A 27 -2.50 -48.79 5.16
C ALA A 27 -3.30 -48.11 4.03
N ASP A 28 -3.34 -46.78 4.02
CA ASP A 28 -4.12 -45.94 3.11
C ASP A 28 -3.38 -45.62 1.79
N GLY A 29 -2.16 -46.16 1.59
CA GLY A 29 -1.38 -45.95 0.38
C GLY A 29 -0.75 -44.55 0.25
N LEU A 30 -0.84 -43.68 1.27
CA LEU A 30 -0.29 -42.31 1.21
C LEU A 30 1.16 -42.20 1.72
N HIS A 31 1.88 -43.32 1.74
CA HIS A 31 3.14 -43.53 2.46
C HIS A 31 4.37 -42.77 1.92
N TYR A 32 4.21 -41.95 0.88
CA TYR A 32 5.29 -41.16 0.27
C TYR A 32 4.93 -39.70 0.05
N ARG A 33 4.04 -39.11 0.86
CA ARG A 33 3.87 -37.66 0.83
C ARG A 33 5.08 -36.99 1.46
N GLN A 34 5.95 -36.50 0.59
CA GLN A 34 7.09 -35.69 1.00
C GLN A 34 6.58 -34.45 1.75
N PRO A 35 7.32 -33.93 2.76
CA PRO A 35 6.82 -32.89 3.66
C PRO A 35 6.22 -31.65 2.97
N TRP A 36 6.71 -31.31 1.77
CA TRP A 36 6.18 -30.22 0.97
C TRP A 36 4.77 -30.46 0.41
N VAL A 37 4.37 -31.72 0.21
CA VAL A 37 3.00 -32.11 -0.21
C VAL A 37 1.98 -31.85 0.91
N CYS A 38 2.42 -31.90 2.18
CA CYS A 38 1.61 -31.51 3.33
C CYS A 38 1.61 -29.98 3.56
N GLY A 39 2.67 -29.29 3.16
CA GLY A 39 2.75 -27.83 3.20
C GLY A 39 1.73 -27.14 2.28
N VAL A 40 1.28 -27.80 1.21
CA VAL A 40 0.22 -27.28 0.33
C VAL A 40 -1.14 -27.25 1.03
N ARG A 41 -1.45 -28.21 1.91
CA ARG A 41 -2.74 -28.28 2.61
C ARG A 41 -2.76 -27.49 3.93
N GLY A 42 -1.58 -27.19 4.50
CA GLY A 42 -1.42 -26.27 5.63
C GLY A 42 -1.22 -24.80 5.22
N GLY A 43 -0.94 -24.56 3.94
CA GLY A 43 -0.78 -23.24 3.32
C GLY A 43 -2.11 -22.59 2.89
N ASP A 44 -3.25 -23.24 3.13
CA ASP A 44 -4.59 -22.72 2.82
C ASP A 44 -5.09 -21.73 3.90
N ARG A 45 -4.19 -20.97 4.54
CA ARG A 45 -4.60 -19.73 5.22
C ARG A 45 -4.67 -18.61 4.18
N ASN A 46 -5.66 -18.79 3.31
CA ASN A 46 -6.41 -17.81 2.56
C ASN A 46 -5.54 -16.91 1.66
N PRO A 47 -5.08 -17.38 0.48
CA PRO A 47 -4.66 -16.49 -0.61
C PRO A 47 -5.83 -15.64 -1.13
N THR A 48 -7.07 -16.12 -0.97
CA THR A 48 -8.28 -15.54 -1.52
C THR A 48 -8.58 -14.16 -0.94
N TRP A 49 -8.56 -13.94 0.38
CA TRP A 49 -8.83 -12.59 0.93
C TRP A 49 -7.83 -11.52 0.50
N ARG A 50 -6.54 -11.87 0.33
CA ARG A 50 -5.53 -10.91 -0.15
C ARG A 50 -5.75 -10.55 -1.61
N VAL A 51 -6.20 -11.52 -2.40
CA VAL A 51 -6.57 -11.32 -3.81
C VAL A 51 -7.86 -10.51 -3.90
N GLU A 52 -8.86 -10.77 -3.06
CA GLU A 52 -10.11 -10.02 -2.98
C GLU A 52 -9.87 -8.56 -2.53
N GLU A 53 -9.04 -8.34 -1.50
CA GLU A 53 -8.65 -7.00 -1.05
C GLU A 53 -7.91 -6.24 -2.17
N ALA A 54 -6.98 -6.90 -2.86
CA ALA A 54 -6.28 -6.31 -3.99
C ALA A 54 -7.21 -5.98 -5.17
N ASP A 55 -8.22 -6.82 -5.44
CA ASP A 55 -9.21 -6.60 -6.49
C ASP A 55 -10.12 -5.40 -6.17
N GLU A 56 -10.58 -5.27 -4.92
CA GLU A 56 -11.35 -4.11 -4.47
C GLU A 56 -10.54 -2.81 -4.54
N VAL A 57 -9.26 -2.83 -4.13
CA VAL A 57 -8.36 -1.70 -4.30
C VAL A 57 -8.21 -1.36 -5.78
N MET A 58 -8.00 -2.36 -6.64
CA MET A 58 -7.85 -2.16 -8.08
C MET A 58 -9.10 -1.54 -8.73
N LYS A 59 -10.31 -1.89 -8.28
CA LYS A 59 -11.57 -1.26 -8.72
C LYS A 59 -11.69 0.19 -8.30
N SER A 60 -11.10 0.58 -7.16
CA SER A 60 -11.16 1.95 -6.65
C SER A 60 -10.20 2.92 -7.37
N VAL A 61 -9.09 2.41 -7.94
CA VAL A 61 -8.04 3.21 -8.59
C VAL A 61 -8.58 4.11 -9.72
N PRO A 62 -9.44 3.64 -10.66
CA PRO A 62 -9.98 4.49 -11.72
C PRO A 62 -10.85 5.64 -11.20
N MET A 63 -11.59 5.43 -10.09
CA MET A 63 -12.41 6.47 -9.49
C MET A 63 -11.53 7.56 -8.86
N LEU A 64 -10.52 7.15 -8.11
CA LEU A 64 -9.55 8.05 -7.49
C LEU A 64 -8.78 8.85 -8.55
N ASN A 65 -8.37 8.23 -9.66
CA ASN A 65 -7.70 8.92 -10.75
C ASN A 65 -8.55 10.05 -11.34
N LYS A 66 -9.86 9.83 -11.55
CA LYS A 66 -10.77 10.89 -12.02
C LYS A 66 -10.88 12.05 -11.03
N GLN A 67 -10.88 11.75 -9.73
CA GLN A 67 -10.90 12.79 -8.69
C GLN A 67 -9.60 13.60 -8.70
N ILE A 68 -8.44 12.93 -8.84
CA ILE A 68 -7.13 13.57 -8.98
C ILE A 68 -7.12 14.50 -10.20
N GLU A 69 -7.53 14.03 -11.38
CA GLU A 69 -7.59 14.84 -12.60
C GLU A 69 -8.47 16.10 -12.41
N SER A 70 -9.61 15.96 -11.74
CA SER A 70 -10.50 17.08 -11.43
C SER A 70 -9.83 18.12 -10.51
N VAL A 71 -9.20 17.65 -9.43
CA VAL A 71 -8.48 18.51 -8.49
C VAL A 71 -7.31 19.21 -9.17
N GLU A 72 -6.52 18.49 -9.97
CA GLU A 72 -5.42 19.09 -10.75
C GLU A 72 -5.91 20.19 -11.69
N ALA A 73 -7.04 19.97 -12.36
CA ALA A 73 -7.65 20.99 -13.21
C ALA A 73 -8.09 22.23 -12.41
N GLN A 74 -8.63 22.04 -11.20
CA GLN A 74 -8.98 23.14 -10.30
C GLN A 74 -7.73 23.92 -9.85
N VAL A 75 -6.68 23.22 -9.42
CA VAL A 75 -5.41 23.84 -9.00
C VAL A 75 -4.79 24.65 -10.14
N LYS A 76 -4.76 24.12 -11.36
CA LYS A 76 -4.27 24.84 -12.55
C LYS A 76 -5.05 26.14 -12.79
N ARG A 77 -6.39 26.09 -12.69
CA ARG A 77 -7.23 27.30 -12.82
C ARG A 77 -6.94 28.33 -11.74
N LEU A 78 -6.83 27.90 -10.48
CA LEU A 78 -6.54 28.78 -9.35
C LEU A 78 -5.15 29.42 -9.49
N SER A 79 -4.14 28.66 -9.94
CA SER A 79 -2.81 29.19 -10.22
C SER A 79 -2.85 30.33 -11.24
N LEU A 80 -3.58 30.16 -12.35
CA LEU A 80 -3.72 31.21 -13.36
C LEU A 80 -4.41 32.47 -12.82
N LEU A 81 -5.37 32.32 -11.91
CA LEU A 81 -6.03 33.46 -11.26
C LEU A 81 -5.08 34.18 -10.30
N LEU A 82 -4.29 33.42 -9.54
CA LEU A 82 -3.26 33.98 -8.66
C LEU A 82 -2.21 34.76 -9.45
N ASP A 83 -1.75 34.25 -10.59
CA ASP A 83 -0.78 34.94 -11.46
C ASP A 83 -1.34 36.27 -11.97
N LYS A 84 -2.61 36.29 -12.40
CA LYS A 84 -3.30 37.51 -12.82
C LYS A 84 -3.41 38.52 -11.68
N LEU A 85 -3.85 38.06 -10.51
CA LEU A 85 -4.02 38.92 -9.34
C LEU A 85 -2.68 39.50 -8.85
N SER A 86 -1.64 38.66 -8.84
CA SER A 86 -0.27 39.07 -8.55
C SER A 86 0.22 40.13 -9.54
N GLY A 87 -0.06 39.95 -10.84
CA GLY A 87 0.24 40.95 -11.86
C GLY A 87 -0.43 42.31 -11.58
N VAL A 88 -1.73 42.31 -11.27
CA VAL A 88 -2.46 43.53 -10.91
C VAL A 88 -1.88 44.18 -9.66
N TYR A 89 -1.65 43.40 -8.60
CA TYR A 89 -1.08 43.89 -7.35
C TYR A 89 0.29 44.55 -7.57
N ASN A 90 1.18 43.89 -8.33
CA ASN A 90 2.50 44.43 -8.64
C ASN A 90 2.43 45.75 -9.43
N LEU A 91 1.50 45.85 -10.39
CA LEU A 91 1.25 47.09 -11.13
C LEU A 91 0.73 48.21 -10.21
N THR A 92 -0.23 47.91 -9.33
CA THR A 92 -0.78 48.87 -8.37
C THR A 92 0.29 49.38 -7.41
N VAL A 93 1.10 48.48 -6.85
CA VAL A 93 2.20 48.84 -5.96
C VAL A 93 3.22 49.71 -6.69
N ARG A 94 3.60 49.34 -7.92
CA ARG A 94 4.53 50.13 -8.73
C ARG A 94 3.97 51.53 -9.02
N TRP A 95 2.71 51.63 -9.42
CA TRP A 95 2.07 52.92 -9.69
C TRP A 95 2.01 53.81 -8.45
N LEU A 96 1.68 53.25 -7.28
CA LEU A 96 1.67 53.99 -6.02
C LEU A 96 3.08 54.50 -5.66
N LEU A 97 4.11 53.66 -5.83
CA LEU A 97 5.50 54.05 -5.57
C LEU A 97 5.99 55.15 -6.52
N GLU A 98 5.64 55.07 -7.80
CA GLU A 98 5.95 56.12 -8.77
C GLU A 98 5.24 57.43 -8.42
N ARG A 99 3.97 57.37 -8.01
CA ARG A 99 3.20 58.54 -7.58
C ARG A 99 3.78 59.23 -6.34
N VAL A 100 4.15 58.45 -5.31
CA VAL A 100 4.79 58.99 -4.08
C VAL A 100 6.11 59.67 -4.41
N ARG A 101 6.94 59.04 -5.25
CA ARG A 101 8.22 59.60 -5.69
C ARG A 101 8.05 60.91 -6.45
N SER A 102 7.04 61.01 -7.32
CA SER A 102 6.73 62.26 -8.02
C SER A 102 6.32 63.39 -7.05
N THR A 103 5.56 63.08 -5.99
CA THR A 103 5.19 64.08 -4.99
C THR A 103 6.34 64.53 -4.09
N GLU A 104 7.34 63.68 -3.86
CA GLU A 104 8.55 64.04 -3.09
C GLU A 104 9.53 64.91 -3.89
N ILE A 105 9.54 64.81 -5.23
CA ILE A 105 10.43 65.60 -6.10
C ILE A 105 9.87 67.02 -6.36
N GLU A 106 8.55 67.21 -6.26
CA GLU A 106 7.90 68.52 -6.44
C GLU A 106 7.83 69.37 -5.15
N GLN A 107 8.35 68.88 -4.00
CA GLN A 107 8.51 69.64 -2.75
C GLN A 107 9.95 70.13 -2.58
#